data_AF-A0A5E3X5F2-F1
#
_entry.id   AF-A0A5E3X5F2-F1
#
_cell.length_a   1.000
_cell.length_b   1.000
_cell.length_c   1.000
_cell.angle_alpha   90.00
_cell.angle_beta   90.00
_cell.angle_gamma   90.00
#
_symmetry.space_group_name_H-M   'P 1'
#
loop_
_entity.id
_entity.type
_entity.pdbx_description
1 polymer ?
#
loop_
_entity_poly.entity_id
_entity_poly.type
_entity_poly.pdbx_seq_one_letter_code
_entity_poly.pdbx_strand_id
1 'polypeptide(L)'
;MASQQSDSAVKLQYYLVLAHLEQVLGGLYLWGFVTHIGFDWDIITRPASAKTSWYGRGAYLAARYLLLAAFVDIYFGIDNQRPTVCLVENLFELALPALAAQSATALIVTRVIAIWDRKLLAVVLSIMGLLTQLCFVIYSLANVDTGWDPIQKSCSIQSAEDTGRVTVVFLTVDVFLLGLMVVGLRRWKNAGQAQFSLWHVLWTQGWVWLVIVTLCGVPPVVLLYLNVNQVMNLLLLTPQLVAIVIGATRLYRSLASFSRGESEDSAVTSCGSGGS
;
A
#
# COMPACT_ATOMS: atom_id res chain seq x y z
N MET A 1 -34.82 12.07 23.70
CA MET A 1 -33.70 12.97 24.02
C MET A 1 -32.56 12.26 24.76
N ALA A 2 -32.81 11.51 25.85
CA ALA A 2 -31.74 10.76 26.54
C ALA A 2 -31.07 9.65 25.69
N SER A 3 -31.82 8.96 24.82
CA SER A 3 -31.26 7.97 23.87
C SER A 3 -30.34 8.62 22.83
N GLN A 4 -30.77 9.73 22.24
CA GLN A 4 -30.03 10.44 21.19
C GLN A 4 -28.75 11.13 21.70
N GLN A 5 -28.70 11.48 22.99
CA GLN A 5 -27.50 12.01 23.64
C GLN A 5 -26.52 10.92 24.07
N SER A 6 -27.01 9.72 24.38
CA SER A 6 -26.16 8.54 24.58
C SER A 6 -25.49 8.12 23.26
N ASP A 7 -26.24 8.13 22.15
CA ASP A 7 -25.72 7.76 20.83
C ASP A 7 -24.66 8.74 20.31
N SER A 8 -24.80 10.04 20.57
CA SER A 8 -23.81 11.05 20.14
C SER A 8 -22.52 10.98 20.97
N ALA A 9 -22.60 10.74 22.28
CA ALA A 9 -21.43 10.54 23.14
C ALA A 9 -20.63 9.29 22.75
N VAL A 10 -21.33 8.19 22.45
CA VAL A 10 -20.72 6.95 21.99
C VAL A 10 -20.04 7.12 20.62
N LYS A 11 -20.68 7.83 19.68
CA LYS A 11 -20.05 8.17 18.38
C LYS A 11 -18.75 8.94 18.56
N LEU A 12 -18.76 9.99 19.39
CA LEU A 12 -17.58 10.81 19.65
C LEU A 12 -16.41 9.99 20.21
N GLN A 13 -16.70 9.03 21.10
CA GLN A 13 -15.67 8.12 21.63
C GLN A 13 -15.00 7.29 20.52
N TYR A 14 -15.76 6.77 19.56
CA TYR A 14 -15.18 6.01 18.44
C TYR A 14 -14.25 6.87 17.57
N TYR A 15 -14.63 8.12 17.26
CA TYR A 15 -13.77 9.02 16.48
C TYR A 15 -12.48 9.37 17.20
N LEU A 16 -12.53 9.57 18.53
CA LEU A 16 -11.32 9.79 19.33
C LEU A 16 -10.40 8.57 19.28
N VAL A 17 -10.95 7.37 19.42
CA VAL A 17 -10.17 6.12 19.31
C VAL A 17 -9.54 6.00 17.93
N LEU A 18 -10.28 6.31 16.86
CA LEU A 18 -9.76 6.33 15.50
C LEU A 18 -8.59 7.32 15.35
N ALA A 19 -8.77 8.58 15.75
CA ALA A 19 -7.74 9.61 15.66
C ALA A 19 -6.46 9.22 16.43
N HIS A 20 -6.61 8.68 17.65
CA HIS A 20 -5.48 8.19 18.42
C HIS A 20 -4.76 7.01 17.73
N LEU A 21 -5.52 6.08 17.15
CA LEU A 21 -4.95 4.97 16.41
C LEU A 21 -4.16 5.45 15.19
N GLU A 22 -4.73 6.37 14.40
CA GLU A 22 -4.09 6.95 13.22
C GLU A 22 -2.83 7.72 13.59
N GLN A 23 -2.84 8.45 14.71
CA GLN A 23 -1.66 9.14 15.22
C GLN A 23 -0.54 8.17 15.63
N VAL A 24 -0.88 7.07 16.32
CA VAL A 24 0.08 6.04 16.71
C VAL A 24 0.65 5.33 15.47
N LEU A 25 -0.21 4.96 14.51
CA LEU A 25 0.20 4.35 13.25
C LEU A 25 1.05 5.30 12.40
N GLY A 26 0.68 6.57 12.33
CA GLY A 26 1.41 7.63 11.65
C GLY A 26 2.78 7.84 12.27
N GLY A 27 2.89 7.86 13.60
CA GLY A 27 4.16 7.93 14.32
C GLY A 27 5.05 6.71 14.07
N LEU A 28 4.49 5.51 14.12
CA LEU A 28 5.21 4.26 13.80
C LEU A 28 5.70 4.25 12.35
N TYR A 29 4.84 4.70 11.42
CA TYR A 29 5.20 4.83 10.01
C TYR A 29 6.29 5.87 9.81
N LEU A 30 6.20 7.03 10.45
CA LEU A 30 7.20 8.11 10.37
C LEU A 30 8.56 7.64 10.91
N TRP A 31 8.59 6.90 12.02
CA TRP A 31 9.81 6.26 12.52
C TRP A 31 10.43 5.32 11.47
N GLY A 32 9.60 4.45 10.88
CA GLY A 32 10.01 3.59 9.77
C GLY A 32 10.44 4.38 8.53
N PHE A 33 9.90 5.58 8.34
CA PHE A 33 10.22 6.43 7.21
C PHE A 33 11.62 7.04 7.37
N VAL A 34 11.86 7.70 8.51
CA VAL A 34 13.12 8.37 8.83
C VAL A 34 14.29 7.39 8.84
N THR A 35 14.10 6.19 9.40
CA THR A 35 15.18 5.17 9.46
C THR A 35 15.60 4.66 8.08
N HIS A 36 14.75 4.77 7.05
CA HIS A 36 15.02 4.29 5.69
C HIS A 36 15.22 5.43 4.67
N ILE A 37 15.34 6.69 5.12
CA ILE A 37 15.50 7.84 4.21
C ILE A 37 16.83 7.82 3.44
N GLY A 38 17.88 7.26 4.05
CA GLY A 38 19.18 7.12 3.40
C GLY A 38 19.12 6.20 2.17
N PHE A 39 18.29 5.16 2.21
CA PHE A 39 18.05 4.29 1.06
C PHE A 39 17.27 5.01 -0.04
N ASP A 40 16.31 5.86 0.32
CA ASP A 40 15.53 6.64 -0.65
C ASP A 40 16.43 7.66 -1.36
N TRP A 41 17.33 8.30 -0.62
CA TRP A 41 18.34 9.21 -1.18
C TRP A 41 19.29 8.49 -2.14
N ASP A 42 19.73 7.28 -1.81
CA ASP A 42 20.55 6.43 -2.67
C ASP A 42 19.78 6.07 -3.97
N ILE A 43 18.47 5.83 -3.89
CA ILE A 43 17.60 5.62 -5.06
C ILE A 43 17.35 6.90 -5.85
N ILE A 44 17.38 8.08 -5.27
CA ILE A 44 17.17 9.32 -6.05
C ILE A 44 18.46 9.73 -6.76
N THR A 45 19.59 9.61 -6.08
CA THR A 45 20.89 10.11 -6.56
C THR A 45 21.60 9.16 -7.53
N ARG A 46 21.37 7.85 -7.46
CA ARG A 46 22.04 6.90 -8.37
C ARG A 46 21.42 6.89 -9.77
N PRO A 47 22.22 6.96 -10.85
CA PRO A 47 21.72 6.75 -12.20
C PRO A 47 21.06 5.36 -12.30
N ALA A 48 19.93 5.30 -13.01
CA ALA A 48 19.22 4.04 -13.20
C ALA A 48 20.13 3.06 -13.96
N SER A 49 20.58 2.00 -13.29
CA SER A 49 21.23 0.88 -13.98
C SER A 49 20.22 0.22 -14.91
N ALA A 50 20.66 -0.22 -16.09
CA ALA A 50 19.81 -0.85 -17.11
C ALA A 50 18.96 -2.03 -16.59
N LYS A 51 19.35 -2.63 -15.46
CA LYS A 51 18.63 -3.74 -14.79
C LYS A 51 17.48 -3.29 -13.88
N THR A 52 17.48 -2.04 -13.39
CA THR A 52 16.43 -1.53 -12.50
C THR A 52 15.40 -0.71 -13.29
N SER A 53 14.19 -1.25 -13.43
CA SER A 53 13.09 -0.55 -14.10
C SER A 53 12.77 0.77 -13.41
N TRP A 54 12.83 1.88 -14.15
CA TRP A 54 12.51 3.22 -13.66
C TRP A 54 11.10 3.30 -13.07
N TYR A 55 10.16 2.53 -13.64
CA TYR A 55 8.80 2.38 -13.11
C TYR A 55 8.77 1.84 -11.67
N GLY A 56 9.61 0.85 -11.34
CA GLY A 56 9.66 0.28 -10.00
C GLY A 56 10.20 1.27 -8.96
N ARG A 57 11.17 2.11 -9.34
CA ARG A 57 11.70 3.19 -8.48
C ARG A 57 10.65 4.26 -8.24
N GLY A 58 9.96 4.69 -9.31
CA GLY A 58 8.88 5.66 -9.23
C GLY A 58 7.74 5.18 -8.33
N ALA A 59 7.28 3.94 -8.52
CA ALA A 59 6.24 3.33 -7.68
C ALA A 59 6.67 3.21 -6.21
N TYR A 60 7.93 2.88 -5.95
CA TYR A 60 8.47 2.80 -4.59
C TYR A 60 8.46 4.16 -3.88
N LEU A 61 8.94 5.20 -4.55
CA LEU A 61 8.93 6.56 -3.99
C LEU A 61 7.49 7.04 -3.83
N ALA A 62 6.65 6.88 -4.86
CA ALA A 62 5.25 7.28 -4.81
C ALA A 62 4.52 6.64 -3.61
N ALA A 63 4.64 5.33 -3.39
CA ALA A 63 3.98 4.65 -2.28
C ALA A 63 4.40 5.21 -0.91
N ARG A 64 5.68 5.55 -0.74
CA ARG A 64 6.18 6.11 0.52
C ARG A 64 5.77 7.56 0.74
N TYR A 65 5.94 8.40 -0.26
CA TYR A 65 5.66 9.83 -0.12
C TYR A 65 4.15 10.12 -0.11
N LEU A 66 3.34 9.36 -0.85
CA LEU A 66 1.88 9.49 -0.82
C LEU A 66 1.29 9.05 0.51
N LEU A 67 1.78 7.95 1.11
CA LEU A 67 1.33 7.53 2.44
C LEU A 67 1.76 8.54 3.52
N LEU A 68 2.97 9.11 3.41
CA LEU A 68 3.39 10.20 4.30
C LEU A 68 2.49 11.43 4.14
N ALA A 69 2.19 11.82 2.89
CA ALA A 69 1.28 12.92 2.61
C ALA A 69 -0.12 12.68 3.17
N ALA A 70 -0.63 11.44 3.10
CA ALA A 70 -1.92 11.09 3.69
C ALA A 70 -1.93 11.29 5.22
N PHE A 71 -0.88 10.86 5.93
CA PHE A 71 -0.81 11.13 7.37
C PHE A 71 -0.69 12.63 7.69
N VAL A 72 0.08 13.37 6.90
CA VAL A 72 0.19 14.83 7.06
C VAL A 72 -1.16 15.51 6.86
N ASP A 73 -1.93 15.09 5.85
CA ASP A 73 -3.29 15.56 5.58
C ASP A 73 -4.23 15.31 6.76
N ILE A 74 -4.24 14.09 7.31
CA ILE A 74 -5.01 13.74 8.52
C ILE A 74 -4.67 14.69 9.69
N TYR A 75 -3.38 15.00 9.92
CA TYR A 75 -3.00 15.95 10.97
C TYR A 75 -3.49 17.37 10.72
N PHE A 76 -3.46 17.83 9.46
CA PHE A 76 -3.96 19.15 9.10
C PHE A 76 -5.49 19.26 9.20
N GLY A 77 -6.22 18.18 8.91
CA GLY A 77 -7.68 18.14 9.02
C GLY A 77 -8.18 18.27 10.47
N ILE A 78 -7.41 17.77 11.43
CA ILE A 78 -7.73 17.91 12.86
C ILE A 78 -7.64 19.38 13.32
N ASP A 79 -6.68 20.15 12.80
CA ASP A 79 -6.43 21.55 13.21
C ASP A 79 -7.33 22.56 12.46
N ASN A 80 -7.65 22.29 11.19
CA ASN A 80 -8.39 23.22 10.33
C ASN A 80 -9.89 22.90 10.22
N GLN A 81 -10.65 23.06 11.30
CA GLN A 81 -12.12 22.90 11.30
C GLN A 81 -12.86 24.07 10.62
N ARG A 82 -12.63 24.29 9.32
CA ARG A 82 -13.27 25.38 8.54
C ARG A 82 -14.31 24.82 7.57
N PRO A 83 -15.54 25.35 7.54
CA PRO A 83 -16.62 24.81 6.71
C PRO A 83 -16.44 25.03 5.21
N THR A 84 -15.52 25.91 4.79
CA THR A 84 -15.37 26.33 3.38
C THR A 84 -14.50 25.42 2.52
N VAL A 85 -13.78 24.43 3.09
CA VAL A 85 -12.77 23.63 2.36
C VAL A 85 -13.06 22.12 2.39
N CYS A 86 -14.23 21.72 2.88
CA CYS A 86 -14.59 20.33 3.11
C CYS A 86 -14.42 19.38 1.93
N LEU A 87 -14.83 19.79 0.73
CA LEU A 87 -14.73 18.95 -0.46
C LEU A 87 -13.27 18.61 -0.75
N VAL A 88 -12.38 19.59 -0.62
CA VAL A 88 -10.97 19.46 -0.98
C VAL A 88 -10.26 18.55 0.02
N GLU A 89 -10.52 18.74 1.32
CA GLU A 89 -9.94 17.92 2.38
C GLU A 89 -10.35 16.45 2.26
N ASN A 90 -11.65 16.16 2.13
CA ASN A 90 -12.13 14.79 1.94
C ASN A 90 -11.60 14.15 0.65
N LEU A 91 -11.40 14.96 -0.40
CA LEU A 91 -10.82 14.46 -1.65
C LEU A 91 -9.36 14.05 -1.45
N PHE A 92 -8.56 14.80 -0.69
CA PHE A 92 -7.18 14.44 -0.36
C PHE A 92 -7.12 13.21 0.55
N GLU A 93 -7.98 13.15 1.57
CA GLU A 93 -8.09 12.02 2.50
C GLU A 93 -8.44 10.71 1.77
N LEU A 94 -9.24 10.77 0.70
CA LEU A 94 -9.55 9.61 -0.12
C LEU A 94 -8.47 9.32 -1.18
N ALA A 95 -7.95 10.35 -1.84
CA ALA A 95 -7.04 10.20 -2.97
C ALA A 95 -5.63 9.75 -2.57
N LEU A 96 -5.05 10.34 -1.53
CA LEU A 96 -3.65 10.06 -1.13
C LEU A 96 -3.46 8.60 -0.70
N PRO A 97 -4.29 8.02 0.21
CA PRO A 97 -4.27 6.60 0.53
C PRO A 97 -4.46 5.68 -0.68
N ALA A 98 -5.43 6.00 -1.55
CA ALA A 98 -5.75 5.18 -2.71
C ALA A 98 -4.58 5.12 -3.71
N LEU A 99 -3.92 6.26 -3.96
CA LEU A 99 -2.74 6.33 -4.81
C LEU A 99 -1.51 5.66 -4.17
N ALA A 100 -1.36 5.74 -2.84
CA ALA A 100 -0.34 5.02 -2.11
C ALA A 100 -0.53 3.49 -2.21
N ALA A 101 -1.77 3.01 -2.09
CA ALA A 101 -2.11 1.61 -2.31
C ALA A 101 -1.84 1.19 -3.76
N GLN A 102 -2.29 1.97 -4.74
CA GLN A 102 -2.08 1.70 -6.16
C GLN A 102 -0.59 1.55 -6.52
N SER A 103 0.25 2.41 -5.96
CA SER A 103 1.70 2.35 -6.16
C SER A 103 2.33 1.15 -5.46
N ALA A 104 1.82 0.73 -4.29
CA ALA A 104 2.19 -0.54 -3.68
C ALA A 104 1.82 -1.75 -4.57
N THR A 105 0.63 -1.77 -5.18
CA THR A 105 0.25 -2.81 -6.14
C THR A 105 1.17 -2.83 -7.35
N ALA A 106 1.53 -1.65 -7.88
CA ALA A 106 2.46 -1.55 -9.00
C ALA A 106 3.82 -2.21 -8.69
N LEU A 107 4.34 -2.07 -7.46
CA LEU A 107 5.55 -2.78 -7.02
C LEU A 107 5.38 -4.30 -7.07
N ILE A 108 4.23 -4.83 -6.65
CA ILE A 108 3.93 -6.26 -6.72
C ILE A 108 3.89 -6.72 -8.17
N VAL A 109 3.23 -5.96 -9.06
CA VAL A 109 3.16 -6.27 -10.49
C VAL A 109 4.53 -6.35 -11.14
N THR A 110 5.45 -5.42 -10.82
CA THR A 110 6.81 -5.49 -11.39
C THR A 110 7.51 -6.82 -11.04
N ARG A 111 7.28 -7.36 -9.84
CA ARG A 111 7.83 -8.66 -9.42
C ARG A 111 7.18 -9.82 -10.17
N VAL A 112 5.85 -9.80 -10.29
CA VAL A 112 5.11 -10.82 -11.03
C VAL A 112 5.62 -10.88 -12.47
N ILE A 113 5.76 -9.74 -13.14
CA ILE A 113 6.27 -9.66 -14.52
C ILE A 113 7.70 -10.23 -14.62
N ALA A 114 8.57 -9.92 -13.66
CA ALA A 114 9.93 -10.44 -13.63
C ALA A 114 9.98 -11.97 -13.42
N ILE A 115 9.17 -12.52 -12.51
CA ILE A 115 9.12 -13.96 -12.20
C ILE A 115 8.57 -14.77 -13.38
N TRP A 116 7.61 -14.19 -14.12
CA TRP A 116 6.98 -14.86 -15.26
C TRP A 116 7.74 -14.67 -16.57
N ASP A 117 8.96 -14.14 -16.54
CA ASP A 117 9.80 -13.89 -17.71
C ASP A 117 9.04 -13.14 -18.82
N ARG A 118 8.26 -12.13 -18.43
CA ARG A 118 7.41 -11.32 -19.32
C ARG A 118 6.43 -12.10 -20.20
N LYS A 119 6.01 -13.30 -19.78
CA LYS A 119 4.94 -14.02 -20.47
C LYS A 119 3.69 -13.15 -20.60
N LEU A 120 3.23 -13.03 -21.84
CA LEU A 120 2.20 -12.08 -22.23
C LEU A 120 0.92 -12.23 -21.38
N LEU A 121 0.53 -13.46 -21.04
CA LEU A 121 -0.63 -13.72 -20.18
C LEU A 121 -0.49 -13.13 -18.77
N ALA A 122 0.67 -13.31 -18.12
CA ALA A 122 0.88 -12.77 -16.77
C ALA A 122 0.98 -11.24 -16.78
N VAL A 123 1.60 -10.68 -17.82
CA VAL A 123 1.69 -9.22 -18.03
C VAL A 123 0.30 -8.62 -18.22
N VAL A 124 -0.50 -9.17 -19.14
CA VAL A 124 -1.86 -8.69 -19.43
C VAL A 124 -2.74 -8.78 -18.19
N LEU A 125 -2.76 -9.93 -17.49
CA LEU A 125 -3.55 -10.08 -16.27
C LEU A 125 -3.17 -9.07 -15.18
N SER A 126 -1.87 -8.81 -15.01
CA SER A 126 -1.39 -7.87 -13.99
C SER A 126 -1.72 -6.42 -14.33
N ILE A 127 -1.58 -6.03 -15.60
CA ILE A 127 -1.94 -4.68 -16.07
C ILE A 127 -3.45 -4.46 -15.97
N MET A 128 -4.26 -5.46 -16.34
CA MET A 128 -5.71 -5.39 -16.20
C MET A 128 -6.12 -5.17 -14.74
N GLY A 129 -5.51 -5.89 -13.79
CA GLY A 129 -5.77 -5.70 -12.36
C GLY A 129 -5.46 -4.28 -11.88
N LEU A 130 -4.32 -3.71 -12.30
CA LEU A 130 -3.95 -2.33 -11.97
C LEU A 130 -4.92 -1.31 -12.56
N LEU A 131 -5.34 -1.49 -13.81
CA LEU A 131 -6.31 -0.61 -14.47
C LEU A 131 -7.67 -0.70 -13.78
N THR A 132 -8.10 -1.90 -13.37
CA THR A 132 -9.34 -2.08 -12.60
C THR A 132 -9.27 -1.29 -11.30
N GLN A 133 -8.22 -1.45 -10.48
CA GLN A 133 -8.06 -0.67 -9.24
C GLN A 133 -8.11 0.84 -9.52
N LEU A 134 -7.36 1.32 -10.52
CA LEU A 134 -7.33 2.74 -10.89
C LEU A 134 -8.70 3.28 -11.33
N CYS A 135 -9.44 2.53 -12.15
CA CYS A 135 -10.79 2.91 -12.57
C CYS A 135 -11.74 3.06 -11.39
N PHE A 136 -11.69 2.13 -10.42
CA PHE A 136 -12.51 2.21 -9.21
C PHE A 136 -12.12 3.39 -8.32
N VAL A 137 -10.83 3.72 -8.21
CA VAL A 137 -10.37 4.93 -7.49
C VAL A 137 -10.94 6.18 -8.15
N ILE A 138 -10.78 6.34 -9.47
CA ILE A 138 -11.29 7.51 -10.20
C ILE A 138 -12.81 7.61 -10.07
N TYR A 139 -13.53 6.49 -10.17
CA TYR A 139 -14.98 6.44 -9.98
C TYR A 139 -15.39 6.88 -8.57
N SER A 140 -14.67 6.42 -7.54
CA SER A 140 -14.94 6.79 -6.15
C SER A 140 -14.65 8.27 -5.87
N LEU A 141 -13.61 8.84 -6.50
CA LEU A 141 -13.29 10.26 -6.39
C LEU A 141 -14.30 11.14 -7.12
N ALA A 142 -14.85 10.66 -8.25
CA ALA A 142 -15.83 11.41 -9.04
C ALA A 142 -17.22 11.45 -8.40
N ASN A 143 -17.59 10.45 -7.60
CA ASN A 143 -18.89 10.35 -6.91
C ASN A 143 -18.79 10.67 -5.42
N VAL A 144 -17.78 11.45 -5.00
CA VAL A 144 -17.64 11.80 -3.58
C VAL A 144 -18.69 12.84 -3.21
N ASP A 145 -19.67 12.44 -2.40
CA ASP A 145 -20.65 13.34 -1.81
C ASP A 145 -20.22 13.69 -0.38
N THR A 146 -19.96 14.98 -0.16
CA THR A 146 -19.50 15.50 1.13
C THR A 146 -20.60 16.33 1.80
N GLY A 147 -20.81 16.09 3.09
CA GLY A 147 -21.75 16.86 3.91
C GLY A 147 -21.08 17.34 5.19
N TRP A 148 -21.30 18.61 5.55
CA TRP A 148 -20.88 19.16 6.83
C TRP A 148 -21.78 18.61 7.95
N ASP A 149 -21.20 17.92 8.94
CA ASP A 149 -21.92 17.50 10.13
C ASP A 149 -21.75 18.55 11.25
N PRO A 150 -22.81 19.31 11.62
CA PRO A 150 -22.71 20.33 12.66
C PRO A 150 -22.46 19.77 14.06
N ILE A 151 -22.68 18.47 14.29
CA ILE A 151 -22.47 17.82 15.59
C ILE A 151 -20.99 17.52 15.82
N GLN A 152 -20.31 17.07 14.77
CA GLN A 152 -18.89 16.67 14.84
C GLN A 152 -17.94 17.81 14.49
N LYS A 153 -18.46 18.92 13.95
CA LYS A 153 -17.66 20.02 13.39
C LYS A 153 -16.63 19.53 12.37
N SER A 154 -16.96 18.45 11.68
CA SER A 154 -16.14 17.82 10.66
C SER A 154 -16.99 17.59 9.42
N CYS A 155 -16.31 17.45 8.28
CA CYS A 155 -16.96 17.01 7.07
C CYS A 155 -16.86 15.51 6.95
N SER A 156 -18.02 14.88 6.72
CA SER A 156 -18.13 13.44 6.57
C SER A 156 -18.48 13.09 5.13
N ILE A 157 -17.83 12.05 4.61
CA ILE A 157 -18.20 11.40 3.35
C ILE A 157 -19.49 10.61 3.59
N GLN A 158 -20.55 10.89 2.82
CA GLN A 158 -21.84 10.20 2.96
C GLN A 158 -21.88 8.84 2.22
N SER A 159 -20.96 8.60 1.29
CA SER A 159 -20.93 7.40 0.43
C SER A 159 -20.06 6.27 0.99
N ALA A 160 -20.46 5.67 2.11
CA ALA A 160 -19.78 4.51 2.69
C ALA A 160 -19.80 3.26 1.76
N GLU A 161 -20.81 3.14 0.90
CA GLU A 161 -20.95 2.01 -0.04
C GLU A 161 -19.85 1.99 -1.11
N ASP A 162 -19.45 3.17 -1.60
CA ASP A 162 -18.44 3.27 -2.66
C ASP A 162 -17.04 2.95 -2.11
N THR A 163 -16.72 3.41 -0.90
CA THR A 163 -15.48 3.03 -0.21
C THR A 163 -15.38 1.52 -0.03
N GLY A 164 -16.48 0.85 0.35
CA GLY A 164 -16.50 -0.60 0.51
C GLY A 164 -16.17 -1.37 -0.78
N ARG A 165 -16.75 -0.94 -1.91
CA ARG A 165 -16.48 -1.55 -3.22
C ARG A 165 -15.02 -1.40 -3.62
N VAL A 166 -14.44 -0.22 -3.43
CA VAL A 166 -13.01 0.03 -3.71
C VAL A 166 -12.14 -0.90 -2.89
N THR A 167 -12.35 -0.99 -1.57
CA THR A 167 -11.55 -1.86 -0.70
C THR A 167 -11.60 -3.34 -1.10
N VAL A 168 -12.78 -3.84 -1.47
CA VAL A 168 -12.95 -5.23 -1.95
C VAL A 168 -12.18 -5.48 -3.24
N VAL A 169 -12.25 -4.54 -4.19
CA VAL A 169 -11.51 -4.63 -5.46
C VAL A 169 -10.01 -4.63 -5.19
N PHE A 170 -9.52 -3.75 -4.33
CA PHE A 170 -8.10 -3.70 -3.95
C PHE A 170 -7.62 -5.02 -3.36
N LEU A 171 -8.32 -5.53 -2.33
CA LEU A 171 -7.97 -6.78 -1.69
C LEU A 171 -7.97 -7.96 -2.69
N THR A 172 -8.99 -8.03 -3.54
CA THR A 172 -9.14 -9.11 -4.51
C THR A 172 -7.99 -9.11 -5.51
N VAL A 173 -7.64 -7.94 -6.05
CA VAL A 173 -6.53 -7.78 -7.00
C VAL A 173 -5.19 -8.07 -6.31
N ASP A 174 -4.97 -7.58 -5.09
CA ASP A 174 -3.72 -7.79 -4.35
C ASP A 174 -3.51 -9.27 -4.01
N VAL A 175 -4.55 -9.96 -3.53
CA VAL A 175 -4.51 -11.41 -3.26
C VAL A 175 -4.29 -12.20 -4.55
N PHE A 176 -4.94 -11.81 -5.65
CA PHE A 176 -4.73 -12.44 -6.95
C PHE A 176 -3.28 -12.27 -7.44
N LEU A 177 -2.71 -11.06 -7.35
CA LEU A 177 -1.33 -10.79 -7.77
C LEU A 177 -0.30 -11.50 -6.89
N LEU A 178 -0.52 -11.52 -5.57
CA LEU A 178 0.31 -12.29 -4.63
C LEU A 178 0.20 -13.79 -4.91
N GLY A 179 -0.99 -14.29 -5.26
CA GLY A 179 -1.20 -15.66 -5.71
C GLY A 179 -0.43 -15.97 -6.99
N LEU A 180 -0.49 -15.10 -8.00
CA LEU A 180 0.30 -15.22 -9.23
C LEU A 180 1.81 -15.21 -8.96
N MET A 181 2.26 -14.41 -7.99
CA MET A 181 3.65 -14.40 -7.54
C MET A 181 4.03 -15.77 -6.97
N VAL A 182 3.27 -16.31 -6.00
CA VAL A 182 3.56 -17.62 -5.39
C VAL A 182 3.51 -18.75 -6.42
N VAL A 183 2.52 -18.77 -7.31
CA VAL A 183 2.43 -19.77 -8.39
C VAL A 183 3.62 -19.67 -9.34
N GLY A 184 4.02 -18.45 -9.72
CA GLY A 184 5.19 -18.19 -10.55
C GLY A 184 6.46 -18.74 -9.92
N LEU A 185 6.68 -18.49 -8.63
CA LEU A 185 7.84 -19.02 -7.90
C LEU A 185 7.84 -20.55 -7.80
N ARG A 186 6.67 -21.17 -7.59
CA ARG A 186 6.57 -22.64 -7.53
C ARG A 186 6.93 -23.27 -8.87
N ARG A 187 6.46 -22.66 -9.96
CA ARG A 187 6.82 -23.08 -11.32
C ARG A 187 8.32 -22.93 -11.57
N TRP A 188 8.91 -21.83 -11.11
CA TRP A 188 10.33 -21.56 -11.32
C TRP A 188 11.23 -22.59 -10.62
N LYS A 189 10.83 -23.04 -9.41
CA LYS A 189 11.46 -24.17 -8.71
C LYS A 189 11.45 -25.44 -9.56
N ASN A 190 10.28 -25.78 -10.11
CA ASN A 190 10.09 -27.02 -10.87
C ASN A 190 10.86 -27.02 -12.19
N ALA A 191 11.14 -25.83 -12.76
CA ALA A 191 11.91 -25.69 -13.99
C ALA A 191 13.44 -25.79 -13.80
N GLY A 192 13.93 -25.97 -12.56
CA GLY A 192 15.36 -26.09 -12.26
C GLY A 192 16.18 -24.80 -12.48
N GLN A 193 15.52 -23.66 -12.71
CA GLN A 193 16.15 -22.37 -13.01
C GLN A 193 16.43 -21.51 -11.75
N ALA A 194 16.16 -22.04 -10.57
CA ALA A 194 16.30 -21.32 -9.31
C ALA A 194 17.73 -21.43 -8.76
N GLN A 195 18.46 -20.31 -8.73
CA GLN A 195 19.58 -20.13 -7.80
C GLN A 195 19.03 -20.32 -6.37
N PHE A 196 19.47 -21.38 -5.68
CA PHE A 196 18.82 -21.86 -4.45
C PHE A 196 18.64 -20.80 -3.35
N SER A 197 19.58 -19.86 -3.23
CA SER A 197 19.56 -18.79 -2.21
C SER A 197 18.48 -17.73 -2.48
N LEU A 198 18.46 -17.15 -3.69
CA LEU A 198 17.53 -16.08 -4.05
C LEU A 198 16.08 -16.59 -4.08
N TRP A 199 15.85 -17.79 -4.62
CA TRP A 199 14.52 -18.38 -4.66
C TRP A 199 13.93 -18.61 -3.26
N HIS A 200 14.73 -19.11 -2.32
CA HIS A 200 14.25 -19.36 -0.95
C HIS A 200 13.86 -18.07 -0.24
N VAL A 201 14.63 -16.99 -0.41
CA VAL A 201 14.31 -15.68 0.15
C VAL A 201 13.00 -15.14 -0.42
N LEU A 202 12.84 -15.13 -1.75
CA LEU A 202 11.62 -14.62 -2.38
C LEU A 202 10.40 -15.48 -2.02
N TRP A 203 10.58 -16.79 -1.86
CA TRP A 203 9.51 -17.70 -1.46
C TRP A 203 9.02 -17.41 -0.05
N THR A 204 9.93 -17.34 0.92
CA THR A 204 9.59 -17.06 2.32
C THR A 204 8.99 -15.67 2.47
N GLN A 205 9.53 -14.66 1.78
CA GLN A 205 8.96 -13.31 1.78
C GLN A 205 7.56 -13.28 1.15
N GLY A 206 7.37 -13.92 -0.02
CA GLY A 206 6.08 -13.94 -0.70
C GLY A 206 4.97 -14.58 0.15
N TRP A 207 5.25 -15.72 0.79
CA TRP A 207 4.27 -16.40 1.65
C TRP A 207 3.93 -15.62 2.92
N VAL A 208 4.94 -15.11 3.63
CA VAL A 208 4.72 -14.32 4.85
C VAL A 208 3.87 -13.09 4.54
N TRP A 209 4.17 -12.39 3.44
CA TRP A 209 3.38 -11.21 3.05
C TRP A 209 1.99 -11.55 2.55
N LEU A 210 1.79 -12.67 1.85
CA LEU A 210 0.46 -13.14 1.48
C LEU A 210 -0.39 -13.37 2.73
N VAL A 211 0.13 -14.08 3.72
CA VAL A 211 -0.58 -14.35 4.98
C VAL A 211 -0.91 -13.04 5.71
N ILE A 212 0.05 -12.11 5.81
CA ILE A 212 -0.18 -10.82 6.46
C ILE A 212 -1.25 -10.00 5.73
N VAL A 213 -1.16 -9.86 4.41
CA VAL A 213 -2.13 -9.08 3.61
C VAL A 213 -3.53 -9.69 3.71
N THR A 214 -3.65 -11.01 3.65
CA THR A 214 -4.94 -11.69 3.82
C THR A 214 -5.49 -11.51 5.24
N LEU A 215 -4.68 -11.69 6.28
CA LEU A 215 -5.13 -11.55 7.67
C LEU A 215 -5.49 -10.10 8.03
N CYS A 216 -4.78 -9.11 7.49
CA CYS A 216 -5.07 -7.71 7.72
C CYS A 216 -6.19 -7.17 6.82
N GLY A 217 -6.36 -7.72 5.61
CA GLY A 217 -7.31 -7.22 4.62
C GLY A 217 -8.70 -7.83 4.70
N VAL A 218 -8.84 -9.08 5.18
CA VAL A 218 -10.15 -9.73 5.35
C VAL A 218 -11.03 -9.03 6.39
N PRO A 219 -10.54 -8.68 7.60
CA PRO A 219 -11.40 -8.05 8.62
C PRO A 219 -12.05 -6.73 8.18
N PRO A 220 -11.34 -5.76 7.55
CA PRO A 220 -11.96 -4.57 6.97
C PRO A 220 -13.10 -4.88 6.00
N VAL A 221 -12.90 -5.85 5.09
CA VAL A 221 -13.93 -6.24 4.11
C VAL A 221 -15.16 -6.85 4.78
N VAL A 222 -14.96 -7.69 5.80
CA VAL A 222 -16.06 -8.27 6.58
C VAL A 222 -16.85 -7.17 7.31
N LEU A 223 -16.18 -6.21 7.94
CA LEU A 223 -16.84 -5.09 8.62
C LEU A 223 -17.61 -4.20 7.64
N LEU A 224 -17.03 -3.90 6.48
CA LEU A 224 -17.69 -3.15 5.40
C LEU A 224 -18.94 -3.87 4.90
N TYR A 225 -18.90 -5.19 4.72
CA TYR A 225 -20.06 -5.97 4.30
C TYR A 225 -21.16 -6.02 5.36
N LEU A 226 -20.78 -6.12 6.63
CA LEU A 226 -21.71 -6.15 7.76
C LEU A 226 -22.29 -4.76 8.08
N ASN A 227 -21.73 -3.69 7.50
CA ASN A 227 -22.10 -2.28 7.67
C ASN A 227 -22.42 -1.90 9.13
N VAL A 228 -21.54 -2.31 10.07
CA VAL A 228 -21.81 -2.18 11.51
C VAL A 228 -21.86 -0.71 11.92
N ASN A 229 -20.86 0.08 11.49
CA ASN A 229 -20.79 1.52 11.69
C ASN A 229 -19.65 2.11 10.83
N GLN A 230 -19.82 3.34 10.31
CA GLN A 230 -18.83 4.01 9.45
C GLN A 230 -17.44 4.10 10.11
N VAL A 231 -17.38 4.51 11.38
CA VAL A 231 -16.12 4.68 12.11
C VAL A 231 -15.38 3.35 12.31
N MET A 232 -16.13 2.28 12.59
CA MET A 232 -15.53 0.96 12.83
C MET A 232 -14.99 0.35 11.52
N ASN A 233 -15.64 0.65 10.40
CA ASN A 233 -15.16 0.23 9.09
C ASN A 233 -13.83 0.93 8.74
N LEU A 234 -13.71 2.23 9.03
CA LEU A 234 -12.48 3.02 8.82
C LEU A 234 -11.32 2.58 9.73
N LEU A 235 -11.63 2.12 10.94
CA LEU A 235 -10.62 1.76 11.94
C LEU A 235 -9.64 0.66 11.47
N LEU A 236 -10.09 -0.28 10.63
CA LEU A 236 -9.22 -1.33 10.08
C LEU A 236 -8.67 -1.02 8.69
N LEU A 237 -9.16 0.02 8.01
CA LEU A 237 -8.66 0.45 6.70
C LEU A 237 -7.26 1.05 6.81
N THR A 238 -7.03 1.94 7.78
CA THR A 238 -5.71 2.56 8.01
C THR A 238 -4.61 1.52 8.32
N PRO A 239 -4.76 0.59 9.28
CA PRO A 239 -3.72 -0.42 9.53
C PRO A 239 -3.52 -1.37 8.34
N GLN A 240 -4.58 -1.71 7.59
CA GLN A 240 -4.46 -2.50 6.35
C GLN A 240 -3.56 -1.78 5.33
N LEU A 241 -3.83 -0.50 5.06
CA LEU A 241 -3.05 0.30 4.12
C LEU A 241 -1.58 0.38 4.52
N VAL A 242 -1.31 0.71 5.79
CA VAL A 242 0.05 0.80 6.33
C VAL A 242 0.78 -0.54 6.17
N ALA A 243 0.11 -1.66 6.46
CA ALA A 243 0.68 -3.00 6.31
C ALA A 243 1.05 -3.31 4.84
N ILE A 244 0.17 -2.99 3.89
CA ILE A 244 0.40 -3.23 2.45
C ILE A 244 1.57 -2.39 1.94
N VAL A 245 1.62 -1.09 2.25
CA VAL A 245 2.68 -0.19 1.80
C VAL A 245 4.02 -0.55 2.43
N ILE A 246 4.06 -0.82 3.75
CA ILE A 246 5.28 -1.30 4.41
C ILE A 246 5.72 -2.62 3.79
N GLY A 247 4.80 -3.53 3.51
CA GLY A 247 5.10 -4.80 2.86
C GLY A 247 5.75 -4.64 1.51
N ALA A 248 5.06 -3.97 0.59
CA ALA A 248 5.54 -3.75 -0.77
C ALA A 248 6.93 -3.07 -0.79
N THR A 249 7.15 -2.09 0.07
CA THR A 249 8.42 -1.38 0.17
C THR A 249 9.54 -2.22 0.81
N ARG A 250 9.25 -3.02 1.85
CA ARG A 250 10.21 -3.96 2.45
C ARG A 250 10.64 -5.06 1.49
N LEU A 251 9.67 -5.63 0.79
CA LEU A 251 9.88 -6.56 -0.32
C LEU A 251 10.84 -5.93 -1.34
N TYR A 252 10.54 -4.70 -1.80
CA TYR A 252 11.37 -3.95 -2.76
C TYR A 252 12.82 -3.78 -2.28
N ARG A 253 13.01 -3.28 -1.05
CA ARG A 253 14.34 -3.07 -0.46
C ARG A 253 15.15 -4.36 -0.35
N SER A 254 14.55 -5.45 0.11
CA SER A 254 15.21 -6.76 0.19
C SER A 254 15.78 -7.17 -1.16
N LEU A 255 14.96 -7.09 -2.23
CA LEU A 255 15.40 -7.46 -3.58
C LEU A 255 16.54 -6.55 -4.07
N ALA A 256 16.44 -5.25 -3.81
CA ALA A 256 17.48 -4.30 -4.17
C ALA A 256 18.81 -4.57 -3.44
N SER A 257 18.76 -4.94 -2.15
CA SER A 257 19.97 -5.30 -1.40
C SER A 257 20.62 -6.60 -1.91
N PHE A 258 19.81 -7.61 -2.28
CA PHE A 258 20.35 -8.86 -2.85
C PHE A 258 21.04 -8.62 -4.20
N SER A 259 20.43 -7.83 -5.08
CA SER A 259 21.05 -7.46 -6.36
C SER A 259 22.37 -6.69 -6.19
N ARG A 260 22.51 -5.96 -5.08
CA ARG A 260 23.73 -5.19 -4.79
C ARG A 260 24.88 -6.08 -4.36
N GLY A 261 24.62 -7.03 -3.44
CA GLY A 261 25.63 -8.00 -2.99
C GLY A 261 26.24 -8.80 -4.13
N GLU A 262 25.41 -9.26 -5.08
CA GLU A 262 25.88 -10.02 -6.24
C GLU A 262 26.77 -9.18 -7.20
N SER A 263 26.54 -7.87 -7.25
CA SER A 263 27.34 -6.95 -8.08
C SER A 263 28.69 -6.63 -7.44
N GLU A 264 28.75 -6.51 -6.11
CA GLU A 264 29.98 -6.31 -5.34
C GLU A 264 30.88 -7.55 -5.39
N ASP A 265 30.32 -8.76 -5.21
CA ASP A 265 31.08 -10.02 -5.31
C ASP A 265 31.64 -10.25 -6.73
N SER A 266 30.88 -9.88 -7.76
CA SER A 266 31.34 -9.96 -9.16
C SER A 266 32.47 -8.96 -9.45
N ALA A 267 32.40 -7.74 -8.88
CA ALA A 267 33.46 -6.74 -9.02
C ALA A 267 34.75 -7.16 -8.30
N VAL A 268 34.63 -7.73 -7.10
CA VAL A 268 35.77 -8.27 -6.34
C VAL A 268 36.41 -9.45 -7.08
N THR A 269 35.60 -10.35 -7.65
CA THR A 269 36.10 -11.49 -8.43
C THR A 269 36.81 -11.04 -9.72
N SER A 270 36.33 -9.98 -10.39
CA SER A 270 36.97 -9.42 -11.57
C SER A 270 38.32 -8.74 -11.28
N CYS A 271 38.53 -8.20 -10.07
CA CYS A 271 39.81 -7.62 -9.67
C CYS A 271 40.85 -8.66 -9.22
N GLY A 272 40.43 -9.89 -8.90
CA GLY A 272 41.32 -10.97 -8.46
C GLY A 272 42.02 -11.76 -9.57
N SER A 273 41.63 -11.61 -10.84
CA SER A 273 42.13 -12.44 -11.95
C SER A 273 43.27 -11.82 -12.76
N GLY A 274 43.91 -10.75 -12.26
CA GLY A 274 44.98 -10.01 -12.95
C GLY A 274 46.41 -10.34 -12.50
N GLY A 275 46.63 -11.39 -11.72
CA GLY A 275 47.96 -11.72 -11.17
C GLY A 275 48.27 -13.21 -11.24
N SER A 276 48.70 -13.69 -12.40
CA SER A 276 49.51 -14.90 -12.59
C SER A 276 50.19 -14.83 -13.95
#